data_AF-A0A1H7PUS7-F1
#
_entry.id   AF-A0A1H7PUS7-F1
#
_cell.length_a   1.000
_cell.length_b   1.000
_cell.length_c   1.000
_cell.angle_alpha   90.00
_cell.angle_beta   90.00
_cell.angle_gamma   90.00
#
_symmetry.space_group_name_H-M   'P 1'
#
loop_
_entity.id
_entity.type
_entity.pdbx_description
1 polymer ?
#
loop_
_entity_poly.entity_id
_entity_poly.type
_entity_poly.pdbx_seq_one_letter_code
_entity_poly.pdbx_strand_id
1 'polypeptide(L)' 'MKHRLNLDIKDPNYILLKEIFKIMDSRETSEILASFGFKNLNKQIFTFKIIFISMFFGLDIPFILSELESKE' A
#
# COMPACT_ATOMS: atom_id res chain seq x y z
N MET A 1 -23.64 6.51 0.10
CA MET A 1 -22.74 7.17 -0.87
C MET A 1 -21.56 6.25 -1.11
N LYS A 2 -21.31 5.81 -2.35
CA LYS A 2 -20.05 5.09 -2.67
C LYS A 2 -18.94 6.13 -2.68
N HIS A 3 -18.27 6.33 -1.55
CA HIS A 3 -17.01 7.06 -1.54
C HIS A 3 -16.03 6.25 -2.38
N ARG A 4 -15.53 6.80 -3.47
CA ARG A 4 -14.43 6.18 -4.21
C ARG A 4 -13.12 6.64 -3.59
N LEU A 5 -12.11 5.79 -3.64
CA LEU A 5 -10.73 6.14 -3.30
C LEU A 5 -10.21 7.13 -4.36
N ASN A 6 -10.46 8.43 -4.15
CA ASN A 6 -9.97 9.51 -5.00
C ASN A 6 -8.88 10.26 -4.24
N LEU A 7 -7.66 9.74 -4.31
CA LEU A 7 -6.49 10.38 -3.71
C LEU A 7 -6.05 11.54 -4.60
N ASP A 8 -6.01 12.76 -4.06
CA ASP A 8 -5.47 13.91 -4.78
C ASP A 8 -3.96 13.70 -4.98
N ILE A 9 -3.50 13.74 -6.22
CA ILE A 9 -2.08 13.58 -6.57
C ILE A 9 -1.18 14.69 -5.99
N LYS A 10 -1.77 15.81 -5.58
CA LYS A 10 -1.08 16.92 -4.90
C LYS A 10 -1.09 16.78 -3.38
N ASP A 11 -1.83 15.82 -2.83
CA ASP A 11 -1.85 15.54 -1.40
C ASP A 11 -0.43 15.14 -0.93
N PRO A 12 0.15 15.83 0.08
CA PRO A 12 1.44 15.47 0.65
C PRO A 12 1.52 14.00 1.10
N ASN A 13 0.43 13.43 1.63
CA ASN A 13 0.35 12.02 2.03
C ASN A 13 0.44 11.10 0.82
N TYR A 14 -0.18 11.48 -0.31
CA TYR A 14 -0.07 10.72 -1.56
C TYR A 14 1.35 10.74 -2.10
N ILE A 15 1.99 11.92 -2.11
CA ILE A 15 3.37 12.09 -2.57
C ILE A 15 4.32 11.22 -1.72
N LEU A 16 4.20 11.30 -0.40
CA LEU A 16 5.03 10.52 0.52
C LEU A 16 4.79 9.01 0.37
N LEU A 17 3.53 8.58 0.30
CA LEU A 17 3.18 7.18 0.13
C LEU A 17 3.75 6.60 -1.18
N LYS A 18 3.75 7.39 -2.25
CA LYS A 18 4.35 6.99 -3.53
C LYS A 18 5.86 6.73 -3.41
N GLU A 19 6.59 7.56 -2.68
CA GLU A 19 8.03 7.34 -2.45
C GLU A 19 8.27 6.12 -1.55
N ILE A 20 7.45 5.92 -0.52
CA ILE A 20 7.50 4.71 0.32
C ILE A 20 7.27 3.46 -0.54
N PHE A 21 6.30 3.48 -1.47
CA PHE A 21 6.00 2.33 -2.30
C PHE A 21 7.15 1.97 -3.25
N LYS A 22 7.88 2.96 -3.77
CA LYS A 22 9.11 2.70 -4.55
C LYS A 22 10.17 1.98 -3.72
N ILE A 23 10.34 2.37 -2.46
CA ILE A 23 11.27 1.68 -1.54
C ILE A 23 10.77 0.26 -1.30
N MET A 24 9.48 0.07 -1.01
CA MET A 24 8.88 -1.24 -0.77
C MET A 24 9.01 -2.21 -1.97
N ASP A 25 8.96 -1.68 -3.20
CA ASP A 25 9.15 -2.45 -4.44
C ASP A 25 10.62 -2.68 -4.80
N SER A 26 11.56 -2.14 -4.02
CA SER A 26 12.98 -2.33 -4.28
C SER A 26 13.43 -3.75 -3.99
N ARG A 27 14.44 -4.20 -4.74
CA ARG A 27 15.13 -5.46 -4.50
C ARG A 27 15.76 -5.50 -3.10
N GLU A 28 16.33 -4.38 -2.66
CA GLU A 28 16.93 -4.26 -1.33
C GLU A 28 15.90 -4.54 -0.23
N THR A 29 14.70 -3.95 -0.31
CA THR A 29 13.63 -4.23 0.67
C THR A 29 13.22 -5.70 0.63
N SER A 30 13.14 -6.30 -0.55
CA SER A 30 12.85 -7.75 -0.68
C SER A 30 13.92 -8.61 -0.02
N GLU A 31 15.19 -8.29 -0.20
CA GLU A 31 16.32 -8.99 0.43
C GLU A 31 16.33 -8.81 1.95
N ILE A 32 16.05 -7.61 2.46
CA ILE A 32 15.90 -7.34 3.88
C ILE A 32 14.77 -8.18 4.47
N LEU A 33 13.57 -8.14 3.88
CA LEU A 33 12.43 -8.93 4.35
C LEU A 33 12.71 -10.43 4.32
N ALA A 34 13.36 -10.93 3.26
CA ALA A 34 13.78 -12.32 3.17
C ALA A 34 14.76 -12.71 4.29
N SER A 35 15.72 -11.82 4.61
CA SER A 35 16.69 -12.05 5.68
C SER A 35 16.06 -12.15 7.06
N PHE A 36 14.92 -11.49 7.28
CA PHE A 36 14.10 -11.63 8.50
C PHE A 36 13.16 -12.85 8.46
N GLY A 37 13.22 -13.69 7.42
CA GLY A 37 12.44 -14.92 7.31
C GLY A 37 11.02 -14.74 6.78
N PHE A 38 10.68 -13.59 6.19
CA PHE A 38 9.39 -13.42 5.54
C PHE A 38 9.28 -14.33 4.31
N LYS A 39 8.15 -15.05 4.21
CA LYS A 39 7.78 -15.88 3.06
C LYS A 39 6.74 -15.17 2.21
N ASN A 40 6.65 -15.55 0.93
CA ASN A 40 5.70 -14.95 -0.03
C ASN A 40 5.80 -13.41 -0.08
N LEU A 41 7.01 -12.89 -0.36
CA LEU A 41 7.34 -11.47 -0.28
C LEU A 41 6.36 -10.58 -1.04
N ASN A 42 5.94 -10.96 -2.24
CA ASN A 42 4.96 -10.20 -3.03
C ASN A 42 3.65 -9.98 -2.26
N LYS A 43 3.15 -11.02 -1.57
CA LYS A 43 1.92 -10.92 -0.77
C LYS A 43 2.13 -10.05 0.47
N GLN A 44 3.31 -10.11 1.09
CA GLN A 44 3.63 -9.30 2.26
C GLN A 44 3.80 -7.83 1.90
N ILE A 45 4.55 -7.51 0.85
CA ILE A 45 4.70 -6.15 0.32
C ILE A 45 3.34 -5.57 -0.04
N PHE A 46 2.49 -6.35 -0.72
CA PHE A 46 1.12 -5.94 -1.04
C PHE A 46 0.29 -5.65 0.23
N THR A 47 0.39 -6.51 1.25
CA THR A 47 -0.30 -6.32 2.53
C THR A 47 0.17 -5.04 3.23
N PHE A 48 1.48 -4.78 3.27
CA PHE A 48 2.03 -3.55 3.83
C PHE A 48 1.55 -2.31 3.09
N LYS A 49 1.46 -2.37 1.76
CA LYS A 49 0.92 -1.26 0.95
C LYS A 49 -0.53 -0.92 1.33
N ILE A 50 -1.38 -1.92 1.55
CA ILE A 50 -2.77 -1.71 2.01
C ILE A 50 -2.79 -1.06 3.39
N ILE A 51 -1.97 -1.56 4.32
CA ILE A 51 -1.87 -1.01 5.69
C ILE A 51 -1.42 0.47 5.62
N PHE A 52 -0.41 0.80 4.81
CA PHE A 52 0.04 2.18 4.68
C PHE A 52 -1.02 3.11 4.07
N ILE A 53 -1.78 2.67 3.06
CA ILE A 53 -2.92 3.45 2.53
C ILE A 53 -3.93 3.73 3.66
N SER A 54 -4.28 2.71 4.44
CA SER A 54 -5.19 2.83 5.58
C SER A 54 -4.70 3.86 6.59
N MET A 55 -3.43 3.76 6.99
CA MET A 55 -2.83 4.66 7.98
C MET A 55 -2.71 6.11 7.49
N PHE A 56 -2.30 6.32 6.24
CA PHE A 56 -2.04 7.67 5.71
C PHE A 56 -3.31 8.45 5.40
N PHE A 57 -4.39 7.75 5.03
CA PHE A 57 -5.64 8.39 4.63
C PHE A 57 -6.78 8.18 5.62
N GLY A 58 -6.54 7.50 6.75
CA GLY A 58 -7.56 7.21 7.76
C GLY A 58 -8.70 6.36 7.21
N LEU A 59 -8.37 5.41 6.32
CA LEU A 59 -9.34 4.60 5.60
C LEU A 59 -9.41 3.19 6.18
N ASP A 60 -10.59 2.61 6.19
CA ASP A 60 -10.78 1.22 6.62
C ASP A 60 -10.19 0.23 5.61
N ILE A 61 -9.47 -0.79 6.09
CA ILE A 61 -8.91 -1.84 5.23
C ILE A 61 -9.99 -2.53 4.39
N PRO A 62 -11.17 -2.93 4.94
CA PRO A 62 -12.26 -3.48 4.13
C PRO A 62 -12.70 -2.54 3.00
N PHE A 63 -12.73 -1.23 3.25
CA PHE A 63 -13.08 -0.25 2.24
C PHE A 63 -12.02 -0.21 1.12
N ILE A 64 -10.73 -0.16 1.47
CA ILE A 64 -9.62 -0.20 0.49
C ILE A 64 -9.68 -1.48 -0.36
N LEU A 65 -9.91 -2.64 0.25
CA LEU A 65 -10.04 -3.91 -0.47
C LEU A 65 -11.21 -3.87 -1.46
N SER A 66 -12.38 -3.39 -1.03
CA SER A 66 -13.55 -3.28 -1.91
C SER A 66 -13.30 -2.35 -3.12
N GLU A 67 -12.52 -1.29 -2.92
CA GLU A 67 -12.14 -0.36 -3.99
C GLU A 67 -11.15 -0.99 -4.98
N LEU A 68 -10.26 -1.87 -4.53
CA LEU A 68 -9.33 -2.61 -5.40
C LEU A 68 -10.07 -3.67 -6.23
N GLU A 69 -10.97 -4.43 -5.62
CA GLU A 69 -11.80 -5.44 -6.31
C GLU A 69 -12.76 -4.79 -7.32
N SER A 70 -13.25 -3.59 -7.04
CA SER A 70 -14.16 -2.86 -7.96
C SER A 70 -13.49 -2.29 -9.21
N LYS A 71 -12.16 -2.37 -9.30
CA LYS A 71 -11.35 -1.85 -10.42
C LYS A 71 -10.83 -2.95 -11.34
N GLU A 72 -11.08 -4.22 -11.04
CA GLU A 72 -10.94 -5.37 -11.96
C GLU A 72 -12.24 -5.57 -12.78
#